data_AF-A0A9P1IHX2-F1
#
_entry.id   AF-A0A9P1IHX2-F1
#
_cell.length_a   1.000
_cell.length_b   1.000
_cell.length_c   1.000
_cell.angle_alpha   90.00
_cell.angle_beta   90.00
_cell.angle_gamma   90.00
#
_symmetry.space_group_name_H-M   'P 1'
#
loop_
_entity.id
_entity.type
_entity.pdbx_description
1 polymer ?
#
loop_
_entity_poly.entity_id
_entity_poly.type
_entity_poly.pdbx_seq_one_letter_code
_entity_poly.pdbx_strand_id
1 'polypeptide(L)'
;MNQGYRRNRLTVDIVFTDGACPGNGQRGASAGWGFFWPKSGVEGCGRVPGQQSNNRAELYAVYRALQVALDQDHPPDVVIVKTDSDLLIKTMTDYIYRWQRNNWQTTNRTPVKNRDVVEWIDDLQNEFNEVIYEYVPAHSGIVPNEVADSLARDGARMPYNCENIQY
;
A
#
# COMPACT_ATOMS: atom_id res chain seq x y z
N MET A 1 26.35 23.22 -33.53
CA MET A 1 26.36 22.67 -32.15
C MET A 1 24.91 22.41 -31.74
N ASN A 2 24.38 21.22 -32.04
CA ASN A 2 23.03 20.84 -31.63
C ASN A 2 23.11 20.15 -30.26
N GLN A 3 22.95 20.93 -29.20
CA GLN A 3 22.64 20.39 -27.87
C GLN A 3 21.21 19.84 -27.94
N GLY A 4 21.11 18.53 -28.15
CA GLY A 4 19.83 17.83 -28.23
C GLY A 4 19.09 17.92 -26.90
N TYR A 5 17.87 18.46 -26.94
CA TYR A 5 16.88 18.38 -25.86
C TYR A 5 16.54 16.89 -25.62
N ARG A 6 17.26 16.22 -24.71
CA ARG A 6 16.78 14.96 -24.13
C ARG A 6 15.61 15.32 -23.21
N ARG A 7 14.37 15.12 -23.67
CA ARG A 7 13.24 15.01 -22.74
C ARG A 7 13.55 13.82 -21.84
N ASN A 8 13.92 14.06 -20.58
CA ASN A 8 13.92 13.00 -19.57
C ASN A 8 12.51 12.44 -19.52
N ARG A 9 12.35 11.20 -19.97
CA ARG A 9 11.06 10.51 -19.93
C ARG A 9 10.92 9.96 -18.52
N LEU A 10 9.87 10.37 -17.82
CA LEU A 10 9.57 9.85 -16.50
C LEU A 10 9.49 8.32 -16.56
N THR A 11 10.13 7.68 -15.59
CA THR A 11 10.06 6.25 -15.37
C THR A 11 8.80 5.93 -14.59
N VAL A 12 8.05 4.94 -15.06
CA VAL A 12 6.77 4.53 -14.47
C VAL A 12 6.85 3.05 -14.15
N ASP A 13 6.44 2.69 -12.94
CA ASP A 13 6.30 1.30 -12.53
C ASP A 13 4.90 1.02 -11.97
N ILE A 14 4.43 -0.21 -12.13
CA ILE A 14 3.07 -0.62 -11.74
C ILE A 14 3.18 -1.75 -10.73
N VAL A 15 2.55 -1.57 -9.58
CA VAL A 15 2.48 -2.55 -8.50
C VAL A 15 1.04 -2.92 -8.20
N PHE A 16 0.78 -4.19 -7.94
CA PHE A 16 -0.48 -4.67 -7.40
C PHE A 16 -0.32 -4.90 -5.90
N THR A 17 -1.27 -4.46 -5.09
CA THR A 17 -1.24 -4.61 -3.64
C THR A 17 -2.56 -5.13 -3.12
N ASP A 18 -2.51 -5.99 -2.11
CA ASP A 18 -3.69 -6.56 -1.46
C ASP A 18 -3.46 -6.77 0.05
N GLY A 19 -4.55 -6.70 0.81
CA GLY A 19 -4.59 -6.97 2.22
C GLY A 19 -5.61 -8.05 2.59
N ALA A 20 -5.15 -9.10 3.26
CA ALA A 20 -6.03 -10.17 3.73
C ALA A 20 -6.13 -10.17 5.25
N CYS A 21 -7.35 -10.29 5.79
CA CYS A 21 -7.55 -10.54 7.22
C CYS A 21 -8.57 -11.68 7.47
N PRO A 22 -8.16 -12.95 7.39
CA PRO A 22 -8.97 -14.07 7.87
C PRO A 22 -9.49 -13.81 9.29
N GLY A 23 -10.81 -13.95 9.46
CA GLY A 23 -11.48 -13.69 10.74
C GLY A 23 -11.59 -12.20 11.10
N ASN A 24 -11.56 -11.27 10.14
CA ASN A 24 -11.69 -9.84 10.38
C ASN A 24 -12.87 -9.50 11.33
N GLY A 25 -12.59 -8.73 12.39
CA GLY A 25 -13.58 -8.38 13.42
C GLY A 25 -13.87 -9.47 14.46
N GLN A 26 -13.23 -10.65 14.35
CA GLN A 26 -13.39 -11.78 15.26
C GLN A 26 -12.14 -11.99 16.13
N ARG A 27 -12.29 -12.76 17.20
CA ARG A 27 -11.15 -13.22 18.00
C ARG A 27 -10.29 -14.16 17.17
N GLY A 28 -8.98 -13.93 17.14
CA GLY A 28 -8.05 -14.70 16.30
C GLY A 28 -7.89 -14.15 14.88
N ALA A 29 -8.42 -12.95 14.60
CA ALA A 29 -8.15 -12.23 13.36
C ALA A 29 -6.65 -12.15 13.07
N SER A 30 -6.29 -12.36 11.81
CA SER A 30 -4.91 -12.51 11.37
C SER A 30 -4.72 -11.72 10.09
N ALA A 31 -4.01 -10.60 10.13
CA ALA A 31 -3.88 -9.71 8.98
C ALA A 31 -2.51 -9.89 8.30
N GLY A 32 -2.51 -9.98 6.97
CA GLY A 32 -1.33 -10.09 6.13
C GLY A 32 -1.40 -9.15 4.93
N TRP A 33 -0.24 -8.68 4.51
CA TRP A 33 -0.09 -7.78 3.36
C TRP A 33 0.66 -8.49 2.24
N GLY A 34 0.37 -8.13 0.99
CA GLY A 34 1.04 -8.65 -0.19
C GLY A 34 1.16 -7.61 -1.30
N PHE A 35 2.28 -7.64 -2.03
CA PHE A 35 2.45 -6.85 -3.25
C PHE A 35 3.12 -7.67 -4.37
N PHE A 36 2.90 -7.25 -5.61
CA PHE A 36 3.52 -7.86 -6.79
C PHE A 36 3.76 -6.85 -7.92
N TRP A 37 4.99 -6.78 -8.43
CA TRP A 37 5.36 -6.05 -9.64
C TRP A 37 5.43 -7.00 -10.84
N PRO A 38 4.43 -7.00 -11.75
CA PRO A 38 4.38 -7.95 -12.86
C PRO A 38 5.51 -7.78 -13.87
N LYS A 39 6.10 -6.59 -13.98
CA LYS A 39 7.17 -6.32 -14.96
C LYS A 39 8.52 -6.88 -14.52
N SER A 40 8.86 -6.75 -13.23
CA SER A 40 10.13 -7.20 -12.67
C SER A 40 10.03 -8.60 -12.04
N GLY A 41 8.83 -9.06 -11.71
CA GLY A 41 8.59 -10.27 -10.91
C GLY A 41 8.90 -10.08 -9.42
N VAL A 42 9.19 -8.86 -8.98
CA VAL A 42 9.44 -8.57 -7.56
C VAL A 42 8.13 -8.71 -6.78
N GLU A 43 8.19 -9.44 -5.67
CA GLU A 43 7.05 -9.71 -4.81
C GLU A 43 7.44 -9.68 -3.34
N GLY A 44 6.45 -9.53 -2.47
CA GLY A 44 6.67 -9.52 -1.04
C GLY A 44 5.37 -9.68 -0.29
N CYS A 45 5.47 -10.33 0.87
CA CYS A 45 4.36 -10.46 1.79
C CYS A 45 4.85 -10.51 3.23
N GLY A 46 3.92 -10.33 4.16
CA GLY A 46 4.23 -10.47 5.56
C GLY A 46 3.03 -10.33 6.46
N ARG A 47 3.28 -10.57 7.75
CA ARG A 47 2.29 -10.32 8.81
C ARG A 47 2.16 -8.81 9.04
N VAL A 48 0.93 -8.32 9.16
CA VAL A 48 0.67 -6.92 9.51
C VAL A 48 0.95 -6.71 11.01
N PRO A 49 1.81 -5.76 11.40
CA PRO A 49 2.02 -5.42 12.81
C PRO A 49 0.83 -4.61 13.36
N GLY A 50 0.59 -4.71 14.67
CA GLY A 50 -0.45 -3.97 15.36
C GLY A 50 -1.85 -4.55 15.15
N GLN A 51 -2.84 -3.66 14.93
CA GLN A 51 -4.25 -4.07 14.84
C GLN A 51 -4.51 -5.01 13.65
N GLN A 52 -5.03 -6.20 13.92
CA GLN A 52 -5.36 -7.17 12.88
C GLN A 52 -6.72 -6.84 12.25
N SER A 53 -6.71 -6.13 11.12
CA SER A 53 -7.91 -5.77 10.35
C SER A 53 -7.62 -5.72 8.86
N ASN A 54 -8.65 -5.91 8.03
CA ASN A 54 -8.48 -5.86 6.57
C ASN A 54 -7.95 -4.48 6.12
N ASN A 55 -8.58 -3.39 6.57
CA ASN A 55 -8.18 -2.04 6.17
C ASN A 55 -6.73 -1.71 6.52
N ARG A 56 -6.21 -2.20 7.65
CA ARG A 56 -4.80 -1.99 7.99
C ARG A 56 -3.90 -2.81 7.05
N ALA A 57 -4.31 -4.03 6.70
CA ALA A 57 -3.59 -4.87 5.76
C ALA A 57 -3.45 -4.23 4.39
N GLU A 58 -4.55 -3.67 3.85
CA GLU A 58 -4.55 -2.96 2.57
C GLU A 58 -3.54 -1.80 2.58
N LEU A 59 -3.61 -0.94 3.61
CA LEU A 59 -2.71 0.20 3.74
C LEU A 59 -1.26 -0.24 3.90
N TYR A 60 -1.01 -1.28 4.71
CA TYR A 60 0.34 -1.76 4.97
C TYR A 60 0.97 -2.39 3.72
N ALA A 61 0.18 -3.01 2.85
CA ALA A 61 0.65 -3.51 1.55
C ALA A 61 1.20 -2.38 0.67
N VAL A 62 0.48 -1.26 0.60
CA VAL A 62 0.94 -0.05 -0.12
C VAL A 62 2.19 0.54 0.52
N TYR A 63 2.20 0.71 1.84
CA TYR A 63 3.38 1.21 2.56
C TYR A 63 4.64 0.40 2.24
N ARG A 64 4.55 -0.94 2.32
CA ARG A 64 5.67 -1.83 2.02
C ARG A 64 6.07 -1.79 0.56
N ALA A 65 5.12 -1.65 -0.36
CA ALA A 65 5.41 -1.50 -1.78
C ALA A 65 6.18 -0.18 -2.05
N LEU A 66 5.71 0.96 -1.52
CA LEU A 66 6.40 2.23 -1.70
C LEU A 66 7.81 2.22 -1.11
N GLN A 67 7.99 1.61 0.07
CA GLN A 67 9.30 1.46 0.68
C GLN A 67 10.25 0.66 -0.23
N VAL A 68 9.80 -0.49 -0.74
CA VAL A 68 10.61 -1.32 -1.66
C VAL A 68 10.90 -0.61 -2.97
N ALA A 69 10.00 0.24 -3.47
CA ALA A 69 10.23 1.02 -4.68
C ALA A 69 11.33 2.08 -4.49
N LEU A 70 11.39 2.73 -3.31
CA LEU A 70 12.44 3.71 -2.98
C LEU A 70 13.80 3.05 -2.72
N ASP A 71 13.82 1.80 -2.23
CA ASP A 71 15.05 1.05 -1.96
C ASP A 71 15.73 0.49 -3.23
N GLN A 72 15.14 0.66 -4.42
CA GLN A 72 15.74 0.22 -5.68
C GLN A 72 16.96 1.09 -6.06
N ASP A 73 17.94 0.52 -6.78
CA ASP A 73 19.09 1.27 -7.31
C ASP A 73 18.69 2.49 -8.16
N HIS A 74 17.55 2.37 -8.85
CA HIS A 74 16.93 3.41 -9.66
C HIS A 74 15.44 3.48 -9.35
N PRO A 75 15.03 4.22 -8.29
CA PRO A 75 13.63 4.36 -7.93
C PRO A 75 12.84 4.97 -9.10
N PRO A 76 11.61 4.48 -9.36
CA PRO A 76 10.78 5.04 -10.42
C PRO A 76 10.33 6.47 -10.07
N ASP A 77 10.19 7.33 -11.08
CA ASP A 77 9.63 8.66 -10.88
C ASP A 77 8.16 8.59 -10.47
N VAL A 78 7.42 7.63 -11.05
CA VAL A 78 5.97 7.46 -10.84
C VAL A 78 5.67 6.00 -10.50
N VAL A 79 4.87 5.79 -9.45
CA VAL A 79 4.35 4.46 -9.08
C VAL A 79 2.83 4.44 -9.26
N ILE A 80 2.33 3.48 -10.03
CA ILE A 80 0.90 3.19 -10.14
C ILE A 80 0.58 2.01 -9.23
N VAL A 81 -0.14 2.27 -8.16
CA VAL A 81 -0.65 1.29 -7.20
C VAL A 81 -2.01 0.81 -7.68
N LYS A 82 -2.13 -0.48 -7.99
CA LYS A 82 -3.38 -1.16 -8.32
C LYS A 82 -3.88 -1.97 -7.12
N THR A 83 -5.10 -1.70 -6.68
CA THR A 83 -5.74 -2.36 -5.54
C THR A 83 -7.25 -2.45 -5.75
N ASP A 84 -7.90 -3.44 -5.13
CA ASP A 84 -9.36 -3.54 -5.09
C ASP A 84 -9.99 -2.81 -3.89
N SER A 85 -9.18 -2.15 -3.06
CA SER A 85 -9.63 -1.40 -1.90
C SER A 85 -10.01 0.05 -2.24
N ASP A 86 -11.27 0.27 -2.62
CA ASP A 86 -11.84 1.61 -2.82
C ASP A 86 -11.70 2.51 -1.57
N LEU A 87 -11.75 1.92 -0.37
CA LEU A 87 -11.53 2.66 0.87
C LEU A 87 -10.09 3.17 0.99
N LEU A 88 -9.09 2.36 0.60
CA LEU A 88 -7.70 2.80 0.57
C LEU A 88 -7.53 3.95 -0.41
N ILE A 89 -8.05 3.81 -1.63
CA ILE A 89 -7.96 4.84 -2.67
C ILE A 89 -8.55 6.16 -2.16
N LYS A 90 -9.76 6.14 -1.60
CA LYS A 90 -10.39 7.33 -0.99
C LYS A 90 -9.61 7.88 0.20
N THR A 91 -9.00 7.01 0.98
CA THR A 91 -8.16 7.40 2.11
C THR A 91 -6.98 8.25 1.64
N MET A 92 -6.24 7.78 0.64
CA MET A 92 -5.03 8.45 0.15
C MET A 92 -5.31 9.62 -0.80
N THR A 93 -6.48 9.65 -1.46
CA THR A 93 -6.79 10.68 -2.48
C THR A 93 -7.78 11.77 -2.04
N ASP A 94 -8.53 11.58 -0.95
CA ASP A 94 -9.51 12.57 -0.46
C ASP A 94 -9.43 12.75 1.06
N TYR A 95 -9.55 11.67 1.83
CA TYR A 95 -9.77 11.78 3.26
C TYR A 95 -8.56 12.32 4.02
N ILE A 96 -7.35 11.89 3.63
CA ILE A 96 -6.10 12.33 4.26
C ILE A 96 -6.00 13.87 4.32
N TYR A 97 -6.31 14.57 3.23
CA TYR A 97 -6.21 16.03 3.18
C TYR A 97 -7.18 16.73 4.13
N ARG A 98 -8.35 16.13 4.36
CA ARG A 98 -9.33 16.66 5.33
C ARG A 98 -8.90 16.35 6.75
N TRP A 99 -8.35 15.16 6.98
CA TRP A 99 -7.86 14.70 8.27
C TRP A 99 -6.66 15.52 8.76
N GLN A 100 -5.69 15.79 7.89
CA GLN A 100 -4.55 16.65 8.21
C GLN A 100 -5.00 18.06 8.64
N ARG A 101 -6.03 18.61 7.99
CA ARG A 101 -6.59 19.94 8.33
C ARG A 101 -7.41 19.96 9.62
N ASN A 102 -7.93 18.81 10.06
CA ASN A 102 -8.85 18.74 11.20
C ASN A 102 -8.26 17.99 12.42
N ASN A 103 -6.93 17.93 12.51
CA ASN A 103 -6.19 17.26 13.59
C ASN A 103 -6.54 15.76 13.71
N TRP A 104 -6.68 15.10 12.56
CA TRP A 104 -6.90 13.66 12.41
C TRP A 104 -8.14 13.14 13.12
N GLN A 105 -9.26 13.82 12.90
CA GLN A 105 -10.57 13.42 13.42
C GLN A 105 -11.53 13.02 12.30
N THR A 106 -12.35 12.00 12.57
CA THR A 106 -13.48 11.66 11.71
C THR A 106 -14.59 12.72 11.82
N THR A 107 -15.58 12.64 10.95
CA THR A 107 -16.78 13.49 11.02
C THR A 107 -17.52 13.38 12.36
N ASN A 108 -17.40 12.24 13.03
CA ASN A 108 -17.95 11.98 14.35
C ASN A 108 -17.03 12.41 15.50
N ARG A 109 -15.98 13.20 15.22
CA ARG A 109 -14.99 13.69 16.20
C ARG A 109 -14.26 12.60 16.98
N THR A 110 -14.10 11.43 16.36
CA THR A 110 -13.27 10.34 16.91
C THR A 110 -11.92 10.30 16.18
N PRO A 111 -10.85 9.80 16.81
CA PRO A 111 -9.56 9.64 16.13
C PRO A 111 -9.68 8.76 14.88
N VAL A 112 -8.99 9.17 13.81
CA VAL A 112 -8.89 8.38 12.58
C VAL A 112 -8.17 7.05 12.87
N LYS A 113 -8.74 5.94 12.38
CA LYS A 113 -8.12 4.61 12.49
C LYS A 113 -6.97 4.48 11.50
N ASN A 114 -5.95 3.71 11.85
CA ASN A 114 -4.76 3.47 11.02
C ASN A 114 -4.02 4.75 10.61
N ARG A 115 -4.19 5.83 11.38
CA ARG A 115 -3.52 7.12 11.14
C ARG A 115 -2.02 6.94 10.94
N ASP A 116 -1.39 6.12 11.77
CA ASP A 116 0.04 5.79 11.70
C ASP A 116 0.45 5.34 10.30
N VAL A 117 -0.25 4.36 9.73
CA VAL A 117 0.09 3.82 8.39
C VAL A 117 -0.22 4.84 7.31
N VAL A 118 -1.30 5.62 7.44
CA VAL A 118 -1.65 6.67 6.48
C VAL A 118 -0.58 7.78 6.47
N GLU A 119 -0.08 8.20 7.63
CA GLU A 119 1.02 9.15 7.76
C GLU A 119 2.30 8.58 7.12
N TRP A 120 2.65 7.32 7.36
CA TRP A 120 3.81 6.70 6.71
C TRP A 120 3.71 6.63 5.19
N ILE A 121 2.54 6.32 4.64
CA ILE A 121 2.33 6.31 3.19
C ILE A 121 2.46 7.74 2.64
N ASP A 122 1.92 8.74 3.34
CA ASP A 122 2.01 10.15 2.91
C ASP A 122 3.46 10.66 2.90
N ASP A 123 4.25 10.29 3.90
CA ASP A 123 5.68 10.61 3.94
C ASP A 123 6.41 9.97 2.76
N LEU A 124 6.19 8.67 2.49
CA LEU A 124 6.85 7.97 1.39
C LEU A 124 6.39 8.45 0.00
N GLN A 125 5.10 8.74 -0.19
CA GLN A 125 4.60 9.16 -1.51
C GLN A 125 5.15 10.52 -1.94
N ASN A 126 5.56 11.37 -0.99
CA ASN A 126 6.20 12.67 -1.25
C ASN A 126 7.65 12.55 -1.77
N GLU A 127 8.26 11.36 -1.68
CA GLU A 127 9.58 11.08 -2.25
C GLU A 127 9.52 10.71 -3.74
N PHE A 128 8.33 10.50 -4.29
CA PHE A 128 8.09 10.26 -5.72
C PHE A 128 7.65 11.55 -6.42
N ASN A 129 7.79 11.62 -7.74
CA ASN A 129 7.15 12.70 -8.50
C ASN A 129 5.62 12.54 -8.46
N GLU A 130 5.13 11.31 -8.46
CA GLU A 130 3.70 11.01 -8.36
C GLU A 130 3.44 9.55 -7.90
N VAL A 131 2.46 9.35 -7.04
CA VAL A 131 1.87 8.04 -6.75
C VAL A 131 0.40 8.06 -7.18
N ILE A 132 0.04 7.17 -8.10
CA ILE A 132 -1.29 7.07 -8.67
C ILE A 132 -1.98 5.83 -8.10
N TYR A 133 -3.19 5.99 -7.59
CA TYR A 133 -4.00 4.89 -7.07
C TYR A 133 -5.10 4.53 -8.08
N GLU A 134 -5.09 3.29 -8.57
CA GLU A 134 -6.05 2.78 -9.54
C GLU A 134 -6.82 1.58 -9.00
N TYR A 135 -8.15 1.64 -9.11
CA TYR A 135 -9.01 0.52 -8.74
C TYR A 135 -8.90 -0.63 -9.73
N VAL A 136 -8.80 -1.85 -9.21
CA VAL A 136 -9.00 -3.09 -9.98
C VAL A 136 -10.10 -3.94 -9.34
N PRO A 137 -10.97 -4.59 -10.11
CA PRO A 137 -12.03 -5.42 -9.52
C PRO A 137 -11.46 -6.68 -8.84
N ALA A 138 -11.86 -6.91 -7.59
CA ALA A 138 -11.57 -8.14 -6.86
C ALA A 138 -12.08 -9.39 -7.61
N HIS A 139 -11.33 -10.49 -7.55
CA HIS A 139 -11.70 -11.82 -8.07
C HIS A 139 -12.21 -11.83 -9.54
N SER A 140 -11.62 -10.99 -10.38
CA SER A 140 -12.03 -10.80 -11.77
C SER A 140 -11.14 -11.50 -12.81
N GLY A 141 -10.20 -12.36 -12.40
CA GLY A 141 -9.24 -13.00 -13.31
C GLY A 141 -8.02 -12.13 -13.63
N ILE A 142 -7.82 -11.01 -12.94
CA ILE A 142 -6.63 -10.17 -13.11
C ILE A 142 -5.47 -10.83 -12.37
N VAL A 143 -4.70 -11.63 -13.10
CA VAL A 143 -3.62 -12.48 -12.56
C VAL A 143 -2.70 -11.73 -11.58
N PRO A 144 -2.18 -10.52 -11.86
CA PRO A 144 -1.33 -9.83 -10.89
C PRO A 144 -2.01 -9.48 -9.57
N ASN A 145 -3.32 -9.19 -9.60
CA ASN A 145 -4.10 -8.93 -8.38
C ASN A 145 -4.33 -10.22 -7.59
N GLU A 146 -4.58 -11.33 -8.27
CA GLU A 146 -4.73 -12.65 -7.63
C GLU A 146 -3.42 -13.12 -6.99
N VAL A 147 -2.27 -12.79 -7.59
CA VAL A 147 -0.96 -13.02 -6.98
C VAL A 147 -0.82 -12.20 -5.69
N ALA A 148 -1.15 -10.91 -5.72
CA ALA A 148 -1.11 -10.07 -4.52
C ALA A 148 -2.05 -10.58 -3.40
N ASP A 149 -3.28 -11.01 -3.73
CA ASP A 149 -4.23 -11.61 -2.79
C ASP A 149 -3.70 -12.93 -2.19
N SER A 150 -3.09 -13.79 -3.00
CA SER A 150 -2.45 -15.01 -2.50
C SER A 150 -1.32 -14.68 -1.52
N LEU A 151 -0.45 -13.72 -1.89
CA LEU A 151 0.65 -13.25 -1.05
C LEU A 151 0.15 -12.67 0.27
N ALA A 152 -0.91 -11.86 0.26
CA ALA A 152 -1.50 -11.30 1.47
C ALA A 152 -2.06 -12.38 2.40
N ARG A 153 -2.71 -13.40 1.85
CA ARG A 153 -3.19 -14.57 2.62
C ARG A 153 -2.06 -15.39 3.21
N ASP A 154 -0.95 -15.56 2.49
CA ASP A 154 0.23 -16.25 3.02
C ASP A 154 0.89 -15.42 4.12
N GLY A 155 1.00 -14.11 3.95
CA GLY A 155 1.43 -13.17 5.00
C GLY A 155 0.57 -13.27 6.27
N ALA A 156 -0.74 -13.47 6.12
CA ALA A 156 -1.66 -13.63 7.25
C ALA A 156 -1.43 -14.94 8.02
N ARG A 157 -0.83 -15.96 7.39
CA ARG A 157 -0.48 -17.24 8.04
C ARG A 157 0.88 -17.23 8.71
N MET A 158 1.71 -16.23 8.43
CA MET A 158 3.02 -16.08 9.05
C MET A 158 2.89 -15.82 10.57
N PRO A 159 3.89 -16.27 11.36
CA PRO A 159 3.92 -15.99 12.79
C PRO A 159 3.94 -14.48 13.05
N TYR A 160 3.21 -14.05 14.08
CA TYR A 160 3.24 -12.67 14.53
C TYR A 160 4.54 -12.42 15.29
N ASN A 161 5.50 -11.75 14.66
CA ASN A 161 6.78 -11.43 15.29
C ASN A 161 6.75 -10.00 15.84
N CYS A 162 6.70 -9.88 17.18
CA CYS A 162 6.62 -8.58 17.86
C CYS A 162 7.92 -7.76 17.81
N GLU A 163 9.03 -8.36 17.37
CA GLU A 163 10.38 -7.79 17.54
C GLU A 163 10.78 -6.72 16.51
N ASN A 164 10.00 -6.52 15.44
CA ASN A 164 10.34 -5.58 14.35
C ASN A 164 9.46 -4.32 14.31
N ILE A 165 8.80 -3.95 15.42
CA ILE A 165 8.08 -2.68 15.51
C ILE A 165 9.08 -1.60 15.95
N GLN A 166 9.94 -1.14 15.03
CA GLN A 166 10.66 0.12 15.23
C GLN A 166 9.78 1.26 14.72
N TYR A 167 9.51 2.20 15.61
CA TYR A 167 8.81 3.47 15.35
C TYR A 167 9.80 4.54 14.91
#